data_AF-A0A1V5NED8-F1
#
_entry.id   AF-A0A1V5NED8-F1
#
_cell.length_a   1.000
_cell.length_b   1.000
_cell.length_c   1.000
_cell.angle_alpha   90.00
_cell.angle_beta   90.00
_cell.angle_gamma   90.00
#
_symmetry.space_group_name_H-M   'P 1'
#
loop_
_entity.id
_entity.type
_entity.pdbx_description
1 polymer ?
#
loop_
_entity_poly.entity_id
_entity_poly.type
_entity_poly.pdbx_seq_one_letter_code
_entity_poly.pdbx_strand_id
1 'polypeptide(L)'
;MKALKFGLFLLFAVCIISLVGCGKKAGDTEKPIADVQAEADQMDVEQLKAKATEYKDAIMAKKAEIEKVAAKLKDIPLTEQLGEDAKALQNDIADLNKAISNLSERFQIYYSKLQEKGGDISGLEL
;
A
#
# COMPACT_ATOMS: atom_id res chain seq x y z
N MET A 1 -63.73 -13.37 12.17
CA MET A 1 -62.84 -13.76 13.29
C MET A 1 -61.39 -13.56 12.87
N LYS A 2 -60.70 -12.71 13.63
CA LYS A 2 -59.24 -12.64 13.85
C LYS A 2 -58.35 -12.15 12.70
N ALA A 3 -57.96 -10.89 12.86
CA ALA A 3 -56.96 -10.14 12.13
C ALA A 3 -55.60 -10.85 12.04
N LEU A 4 -55.03 -10.81 10.84
CA LEU A 4 -53.69 -11.25 10.48
C LEU A 4 -52.69 -10.22 11.03
N LYS A 5 -51.93 -10.61 12.05
CA LYS A 5 -50.97 -9.74 12.77
C LYS A 5 -49.70 -9.57 11.94
N PHE A 6 -49.46 -8.34 11.51
CA PHE A 6 -48.13 -7.80 11.20
C PHE A 6 -47.20 -7.96 12.41
N GLY A 7 -46.05 -8.59 12.22
CA GLY A 7 -44.97 -8.70 13.21
C GLY A 7 -43.78 -9.41 12.55
N LEU A 8 -42.80 -8.66 12.06
CA LEU A 8 -41.55 -8.44 12.76
C LEU A 8 -40.70 -9.72 12.88
N PHE A 9 -39.84 -9.98 11.89
CA PHE A 9 -38.48 -10.48 12.13
C PHE A 9 -37.61 -10.28 10.88
N LEU A 10 -37.10 -9.06 10.77
CA LEU A 10 -36.00 -8.66 9.92
C LEU A 10 -34.71 -8.98 10.69
N LEU A 11 -33.98 -10.02 10.30
CA LEU A 11 -32.51 -9.94 10.28
C LEU A 11 -31.95 -11.03 9.36
N PHE A 12 -31.29 -10.53 8.33
CA PHE A 12 -30.73 -11.20 7.17
C PHE A 12 -29.67 -12.25 7.55
N ALA A 13 -30.02 -13.53 7.45
CA ALA A 13 -29.04 -14.60 7.31
C ALA A 13 -28.65 -14.69 5.82
N VAL A 14 -27.58 -13.97 5.44
CA VAL A 14 -26.87 -14.20 4.18
C VAL A 14 -25.39 -14.38 4.50
N CYS A 15 -25.01 -15.62 4.77
CA CYS A 15 -23.67 -16.12 4.52
C CYS A 15 -23.57 -16.44 3.02
N ILE A 16 -22.88 -15.64 2.20
CA ILE A 16 -22.15 -16.11 1.02
C ILE A 16 -20.94 -15.18 0.77
N ILE A 17 -19.77 -15.65 1.20
CA ILE A 17 -18.56 -15.79 0.38
C ILE A 17 -18.43 -14.81 -0.79
N SER A 18 -17.63 -13.77 -0.58
CA SER A 18 -16.80 -13.17 -1.64
C SER A 18 -15.39 -12.96 -1.13
N LEU A 19 -14.77 -14.08 -0.76
CA LEU A 19 -13.35 -14.33 -0.98
C LEU A 19 -13.11 -14.38 -2.50
N VAL A 20 -13.19 -13.24 -3.18
CA VAL A 20 -12.68 -13.06 -4.55
C VAL A 20 -12.20 -11.62 -4.71
N GLY A 21 -10.89 -11.44 -4.51
CA GLY A 21 -10.14 -10.40 -5.20
C GLY A 21 -10.04 -9.02 -4.53
N CYS A 22 -9.24 -8.89 -3.47
CA CYS A 22 -8.35 -7.73 -3.34
C CYS A 22 -7.18 -7.88 -4.34
N GLY A 23 -7.55 -7.94 -5.63
CA GLY A 23 -6.64 -7.99 -6.76
C GLY A 23 -6.69 -6.67 -7.51
N LYS A 24 -6.38 -5.56 -6.83
CA LYS A 24 -6.06 -4.21 -7.36
C LYS A 24 -5.91 -3.29 -6.14
N LYS A 25 -4.84 -2.55 -5.89
CA LYS A 25 -3.61 -2.16 -6.59
C LYS A 25 -2.57 -2.01 -5.47
N ALA A 26 -1.32 -2.36 -5.74
CA ALA A 26 -0.20 -1.97 -4.88
C ALA A 26 -0.30 -0.47 -4.56
N GLY A 27 -0.50 -0.10 -3.29
CA GLY A 27 -0.54 1.26 -2.77
C GLY A 27 -1.48 2.19 -3.53
N ASP A 28 -2.61 2.57 -2.94
CA ASP A 28 -3.48 3.60 -3.50
C ASP A 28 -2.76 4.96 -3.47
N THR A 29 -1.80 5.17 -4.40
CA THR A 29 -0.95 6.35 -4.51
C THR A 29 -1.67 7.51 -5.16
N GLU A 30 -2.92 7.30 -5.59
CA GLU A 30 -3.77 8.28 -6.28
C GLU A 30 -4.57 9.13 -5.27
N LYS A 31 -4.86 8.59 -4.07
CA LYS A 31 -5.60 9.29 -3.02
C LYS A 31 -4.79 10.48 -2.45
N PRO A 32 -5.35 11.70 -2.31
CA PRO A 32 -4.67 12.82 -1.65
C PRO A 32 -4.14 12.48 -0.25
N ILE A 33 -2.99 13.02 0.13
CA ILE A 33 -2.38 12.76 1.45
C ILE A 33 -3.32 13.15 2.61
N ALA A 34 -4.09 14.24 2.47
CA ALA A 34 -5.06 14.65 3.48
C ALA A 34 -6.15 13.59 3.73
N ASP A 35 -6.60 12.91 2.67
CA ASP A 35 -7.61 11.85 2.79
C ASP A 35 -7.03 10.59 3.46
N VAL A 36 -5.73 10.32 3.25
CA VAL A 36 -5.01 9.23 3.94
C VAL A 36 -4.90 9.51 5.44
N GLN A 37 -4.60 10.76 5.82
CA GLN A 37 -4.57 11.18 7.22
C GLN A 37 -5.94 11.02 7.88
N ALA A 38 -6.98 11.51 7.21
CA ALA A 38 -8.36 11.39 7.70
C ALA A 38 -8.80 9.93 7.85
N GLU A 39 -8.42 9.06 6.90
CA GLU A 39 -8.65 7.61 7.01
C GLU A 39 -7.95 7.03 8.24
N ALA A 40 -6.65 7.28 8.41
CA ALA A 40 -5.87 6.77 9.52
C ALA A 40 -6.43 7.20 10.89
N ASP A 41 -6.98 8.42 11.01
CA ASP A 41 -7.60 8.88 12.24
C ASP A 41 -8.78 8.01 12.70
N GLN A 42 -9.55 7.48 11.75
CA GLN A 42 -10.72 6.65 12.01
C GLN A 42 -10.39 5.17 12.23
N MET A 43 -9.17 4.73 11.93
CA MET A 43 -8.78 3.32 12.01
C MET A 43 -8.41 2.90 13.43
N ASP A 44 -8.65 1.63 13.75
CA ASP A 44 -8.14 0.98 14.95
C ASP A 44 -6.68 0.51 14.78
N VAL A 45 -6.09 0.01 15.87
CA VAL A 45 -4.68 -0.42 15.91
C VAL A 45 -4.39 -1.55 14.93
N GLU A 46 -5.31 -2.52 14.78
CA GLU A 46 -5.10 -3.67 13.89
C GLU A 46 -5.14 -3.23 12.42
N GLN A 47 -6.09 -2.36 12.08
CA GLN A 47 -6.23 -1.75 10.77
C GLN A 47 -5.03 -0.89 10.39
N LEU A 48 -4.55 -0.04 11.32
CA LEU A 48 -3.35 0.78 11.11
C LEU A 48 -2.11 -0.07 10.86
N LYS A 49 -1.91 -1.14 11.64
CA LYS A 49 -0.80 -2.07 11.47
C LYS A 49 -0.86 -2.81 10.13
N ALA A 50 -2.05 -3.25 9.74
CA ALA A 50 -2.26 -3.90 8.44
C ALA A 50 -1.90 -2.95 7.29
N LYS A 51 -2.34 -1.68 7.34
CA LYS A 51 -1.99 -0.68 6.32
C LYS A 51 -0.52 -0.34 6.31
N ALA A 52 0.11 -0.11 7.47
CA ALA A 52 1.55 0.11 7.52
C ALA A 52 2.33 -1.08 6.93
N THR A 53 1.90 -2.31 7.19
CA THR A 53 2.51 -3.52 6.60
C THR A 53 2.34 -3.55 5.08
N GLU A 54 1.14 -3.25 4.56
CA GLU A 54 0.87 -3.19 3.12
C GLU A 54 1.81 -2.21 2.39
N TYR A 55 1.96 -1.00 2.93
CA TYR A 55 2.88 -0.01 2.36
C TYR A 55 4.35 -0.41 2.52
N LYS A 56 4.72 -1.02 3.65
CA LYS A 56 6.08 -1.55 3.87
C LYS A 56 6.46 -2.57 2.79
N ASP A 57 5.58 -3.54 2.55
CA ASP A 57 5.81 -4.61 1.58
C ASP A 57 5.87 -4.05 0.15
N ALA A 58 5.04 -3.06 -0.17
CA ALA A 58 5.11 -2.35 -1.44
C ALA A 58 6.43 -1.59 -1.62
N ILE A 59 6.94 -0.93 -0.57
CA ILE A 59 8.24 -0.25 -0.59
C ILE A 59 9.37 -1.27 -0.81
N MET A 60 9.36 -2.39 -0.07
CA MET A 60 10.36 -3.44 -0.20
C MET A 60 10.38 -4.05 -1.61
N ALA A 61 9.20 -4.30 -2.20
CA ALA A 61 9.09 -4.78 -3.56
C ALA A 61 9.71 -3.80 -4.58
N LYS A 62 9.44 -2.48 -4.42
CA LYS A 62 10.01 -1.45 -5.29
C LYS A 62 11.52 -1.29 -5.10
N LYS A 63 12.04 -1.40 -3.88
CA LYS A 63 13.49 -1.44 -3.61
C LYS A 63 14.15 -2.61 -4.35
N ALA A 64 13.54 -3.80 -4.32
CA ALA A 64 14.04 -4.96 -5.05
C ALA A 64 13.97 -4.77 -6.59
N GLU A 65 13.00 -4.01 -7.11
CA GLU A 65 12.97 -3.63 -8.52
C GLU A 65 14.13 -2.67 -8.88
N ILE A 66 14.43 -1.69 -8.02
CA ILE A 66 15.59 -0.81 -8.22
C ILE A 66 16.88 -1.62 -8.29
N GLU A 67 17.07 -2.60 -7.40
CA GLU A 67 18.27 -3.44 -7.42
C GLU A 67 18.42 -4.18 -8.76
N LYS A 68 17.32 -4.71 -9.31
CA LYS A 68 17.32 -5.38 -10.62
C LYS A 68 17.64 -4.42 -11.77
N VAL A 69 17.08 -3.22 -11.77
CA VAL A 69 17.35 -2.20 -12.81
C VAL A 69 18.78 -1.68 -12.70
N ALA A 70 19.27 -1.47 -11.48
CA ALA A 70 20.65 -1.06 -11.22
C ALA A 70 21.67 -2.13 -11.63
N ALA A 71 21.35 -3.42 -11.47
CA ALA A 71 22.18 -4.51 -11.97
C ALA A 71 22.31 -4.44 -13.51
N LYS A 72 21.19 -4.26 -14.23
CA LYS A 72 21.21 -4.09 -15.69
C LYS A 72 22.06 -2.90 -16.13
N LEU A 73 22.00 -1.78 -15.40
CA LEU A 73 22.80 -0.59 -15.70
C LEU A 73 24.32 -0.85 -15.50
N LYS A 74 24.68 -1.69 -14.52
CA LYS A 74 26.09 -2.10 -14.30
C LYS A 74 26.61 -3.04 -15.38
N ASP A 75 25.73 -3.82 -16.00
CA ASP A 75 26.09 -4.74 -17.08
C ASP A 75 26.32 -4.01 -18.43
N ILE A 76 25.90 -2.74 -18.55
CA ILE A 76 26.14 -1.92 -19.74
C ILE A 76 27.63 -1.54 -19.82
N PRO A 77 28.31 -1.78 -20.97
CA PRO A 77 29.69 -1.35 -21.18
C PRO A 77 29.88 0.14 -20.92
N LEU A 78 30.99 0.55 -20.31
CA LEU A 78 31.27 1.96 -20.00
C LEU A 78 31.16 2.89 -21.22
N THR A 79 31.50 2.40 -22.40
CA THR A 79 31.39 3.13 -23.67
C THR A 79 29.95 3.43 -24.08
N GLU A 80 28.97 2.71 -23.51
CA GLU A 80 27.55 2.79 -23.84
C GLU A 80 26.70 3.38 -22.70
N GLN A 81 27.32 3.73 -21.56
CA GLN A 81 26.61 4.27 -20.39
C GLN A 81 25.96 5.65 -20.61
N LEU A 82 26.27 6.34 -21.70
CA LEU A 82 25.61 7.59 -22.11
C LEU A 82 24.57 7.38 -23.23
N GLY A 83 24.40 6.13 -23.68
CA GLY A 83 23.43 5.72 -24.69
C GLY A 83 22.00 5.76 -24.19
N GLU A 84 21.06 5.51 -25.10
CA GLU A 84 19.62 5.59 -24.80
C GLU A 84 19.19 4.53 -23.78
N ASP A 85 19.73 3.31 -23.85
CA ASP A 85 19.42 2.22 -22.92
C ASP A 85 19.81 2.56 -21.49
N ALA A 86 21.01 3.10 -21.28
CA ALA A 86 21.48 3.50 -19.96
C ALA A 86 20.63 4.65 -19.39
N LYS A 87 20.23 5.62 -20.22
CA LYS A 87 19.33 6.71 -19.83
C LYS A 87 17.93 6.20 -19.48
N ALA A 88 17.40 5.24 -20.23
CA ALA A 88 16.11 4.63 -19.94
C ALA A 88 16.13 3.94 -18.56
N LEU A 89 17.15 3.13 -18.27
CA LEU A 89 17.30 2.50 -16.96
C LEU A 89 17.47 3.51 -15.81
N GLN A 90 18.17 4.62 -16.05
CA GLN A 90 18.29 5.71 -15.07
C GLN A 90 16.93 6.38 -14.79
N ASN A 91 16.12 6.60 -15.83
CA ASN A 91 14.77 7.13 -15.67
C ASN A 91 13.87 6.15 -14.91
N ASP A 92 13.94 4.86 -15.22
CA ASP A 92 13.20 3.82 -14.49
C ASP A 92 13.56 3.83 -12.99
N ILE A 93 14.85 3.98 -12.66
CA ILE A 93 15.30 4.11 -11.26
C ILE A 93 14.74 5.40 -10.63
N ALA A 94 14.72 6.52 -11.34
CA ALA A 94 14.17 7.77 -10.84
C ALA A 94 12.66 7.66 -10.55
N ASP A 95 11.90 7.02 -11.44
CA ASP A 95 10.46 6.80 -11.29
C ASP A 95 10.15 5.82 -10.14
N LEU A 96 10.94 4.75 -10.01
CA LEU A 96 10.83 3.83 -8.88
C LEU A 96 11.11 4.52 -7.55
N ASN A 97 12.12 5.40 -7.48
CA ASN A 97 12.40 6.19 -6.28
C ASN A 97 11.26 7.15 -5.94
N LYS A 98 10.65 7.80 -6.94
CA LYS A 98 9.48 8.65 -6.75
C LYS A 98 8.30 7.85 -6.19
N ALA A 99 8.07 6.65 -6.71
CA ALA A 99 7.04 5.76 -6.19
C ALA A 99 7.33 5.34 -4.73
N ILE A 100 8.57 4.99 -4.41
CA ILE A 100 8.99 4.69 -3.03
C ILE A 100 8.74 5.88 -2.11
N SER A 101 9.07 7.11 -2.53
CA SER A 101 8.80 8.31 -1.74
C SER A 101 7.31 8.46 -1.42
N ASN A 102 6.44 8.32 -2.42
CA ASN A 102 5.00 8.43 -2.20
C ASN A 102 4.45 7.33 -1.28
N LEU A 103 4.93 6.09 -1.45
CA LEU A 103 4.57 4.98 -0.57
C LEU A 103 5.07 5.21 0.86
N SER A 104 6.28 5.77 1.02
CA SER A 104 6.90 6.06 2.32
C SER A 104 6.15 7.15 3.08
N GLU A 105 5.69 8.19 2.40
CA GLU A 105 4.84 9.22 3.01
C GLU A 105 3.55 8.60 3.58
N ARG A 106 2.90 7.70 2.83
CA ARG A 106 1.69 7.02 3.27
C ARG A 106 1.96 6.05 4.40
N PHE A 107 3.02 5.25 4.28
CA PHE A 107 3.50 4.38 5.35
C PHE A 107 3.66 5.16 6.66
N GLN A 108 4.32 6.32 6.61
CA GLN A 108 4.55 7.16 7.78
C GLN A 108 3.27 7.63 8.44
N ILE A 109 2.20 7.91 7.69
CA ILE A 109 0.92 8.32 8.27
C ILE A 109 0.34 7.20 9.13
N TYR A 110 0.22 5.99 8.57
CA TYR A 110 -0.34 4.84 9.30
C TYR A 110 0.59 4.41 10.44
N TYR A 111 1.90 4.40 10.23
CA TYR A 111 2.89 4.07 11.24
C TYR A 111 2.85 5.06 12.42
N SER A 112 2.86 6.36 12.13
CA SER A 112 2.82 7.39 13.18
C SER A 112 1.52 7.29 13.96
N LYS A 113 0.39 7.08 13.27
CA LYS A 113 -0.90 6.93 13.94
C LYS A 113 -0.99 5.68 14.79
N LEU A 114 -0.42 4.57 14.31
CA LEU A 114 -0.30 3.33 15.07
C LEU A 114 0.47 3.57 16.38
N GLN A 115 1.62 4.26 16.28
CA GLN A 115 2.46 4.59 17.42
C GLN A 115 1.74 5.55 18.40
N GLU A 116 1.03 6.57 17.89
CA GLU A 116 0.21 7.48 18.71
C GLU A 116 -0.86 6.73 19.51
N LYS A 117 -1.47 5.69 18.92
CA LYS A 117 -2.47 4.84 19.59
C LYS A 117 -1.87 3.75 20.48
N GLY A 118 -0.55 3.72 20.65
CA GLY A 118 0.16 2.72 21.46
C GLY A 118 0.17 1.32 20.85
N GLY A 119 0.02 1.22 19.52
CA GLY A 119 0.07 -0.03 18.80
C GLY A 119 1.49 -0.62 18.67
N ASP A 120 1.56 -1.92 18.43
CA ASP A 120 2.83 -2.63 18.24
C ASP A 120 3.41 -2.37 16.84
N ILE A 121 4.56 -1.70 16.82
CA ILE A 121 5.31 -1.33 15.61
C ILE A 121 6.32 -2.39 15.16
N SER A 122 6.45 -3.51 15.88
CA SER A 122 7.41 -4.56 15.55
C SER A 122 7.17 -5.12 14.15
N GLY A 123 8.23 -5.27 13.36
CA GLY A 123 8.16 -5.79 12.01
C GLY A 123 7.82 -4.75 10.94
N LEU A 124 7.70 -3.47 11.30
CA LEU A 124 7.47 -2.35 10.37
C LEU A 124 8.74 -1.58 10.01
N GLU A 125 9.92 -2.13 10.26
CA GLU A 125 11.20 -1.54 9.89
C GLU A 125 11.40 -1.55 8.36
N LEU A 126 11.97 -0.47 7.81
CA LEU A 126 12.18 -0.24 6.36
C LEU A 126 13.65 -0.29 5.93
#